data_AF-A0A812S378-F1
#
_entry.id   AF-A0A812S378-F1
#
_cell.length_a   1.000
_cell.length_b   1.000
_cell.length_c   1.000
_cell.angle_alpha   90.00
_cell.angle_beta   90.00
_cell.angle_gamma   90.00
#
_symmetry.space_group_name_H-M   'P 1'
#
loop_
_entity.id
_entity.type
_entity.pdbx_description
1 polymer ?
#
loop_
_entity_poly.entity_id
_entity_poly.type
_entity_poly.pdbx_seq_one_letter_code
_entity_poly.pdbx_strand_id
1 'polypeptide(L)'
;MIFDAECSPARDPAELKPKLCEQFGICVCGAGGNGRSALEFQRRFAALLRPYFTAPRKRKGQTLSAELIARRAQILSNKRMLTQGFLVARLSARQGGGMAEGLSAAAAQSSSWGRVAQRAAVSMLCDKDPASTEMWLHLGHLNFRNWFFAGLLLKKAGADPAPGAAGKQFIRLEVSAEAQFQWCIPFFQQLQFQLPCFLQLYQIVSNDDILTDRQMTPNWVLVSEFGATPELRVWKGEDEEAQDRAKKKSKSKSTSSKRQTGASSKAPAAKRRRTSDGGRPELHDGDQAGGGPEEQESEDDLLALLLGEEAEEEEKPGDGDDDEVLPTESEASVLCDADDEDEDDDGEDGPQEEAELEHRHDHAAASEVDVQPEPSSGASASSVPPERPSASSARRDVGSVDAAARAHASRRKMFKDVAVPFDNHGELRYNIMSESIVAICKVHGGACKRTRTVRPAAKDSLTNCGQGRPVGLLAAWLSQSHQHASSEAHRDAILYITSAARRAARRAFAAVPDASDILDMERDRTAGEGE
;
A
#
# COMPACT_ATOMS: atom_id res chain seq x y z
N MET A 1 49.49 2.72 3.49
CA MET A 1 48.05 2.66 3.13
C MET A 1 47.96 1.88 1.84
N ILE A 2 47.39 0.67 1.90
CA ILE A 2 47.18 -0.17 0.73
C ILE A 2 45.85 0.27 0.13
N PHE A 3 45.87 0.86 -1.06
CA PHE A 3 44.67 1.13 -1.84
C PHE A 3 44.45 -0.07 -2.73
N ASP A 4 43.56 -0.99 -2.33
CA ASP A 4 43.11 -2.05 -3.22
C ASP A 4 42.35 -1.41 -4.39
N ALA A 5 42.85 -1.60 -5.60
CA ALA A 5 42.25 -1.12 -6.85
C ALA A 5 40.90 -1.81 -7.18
N GLU A 6 40.42 -2.67 -6.28
CA GLU A 6 39.17 -3.43 -6.40
C GLU A 6 38.06 -2.96 -5.44
N CYS A 7 38.22 -1.78 -4.80
CA CYS A 7 37.11 -1.19 -4.07
C CYS A 7 36.02 -0.71 -5.03
N SER A 8 34.99 -1.55 -5.21
CA SER A 8 33.72 -1.12 -5.81
C SER A 8 33.18 0.10 -5.05
N PRO A 9 32.69 1.15 -5.74
CA PRO A 9 32.19 2.34 -5.09
C PRO A 9 31.08 1.94 -4.11
N ALA A 10 31.21 2.38 -2.86
CA ALA A 10 30.17 2.19 -1.87
C ALA A 10 28.85 2.71 -2.45
N ARG A 11 27.84 1.83 -2.51
CA ARG A 11 26.49 2.24 -2.93
C ARG A 11 26.08 3.45 -2.10
N ASP A 12 25.48 4.44 -2.75
CA ASP A 12 24.99 5.64 -2.07
C ASP A 12 24.09 5.20 -0.92
N PRO A 13 24.38 5.57 0.34
CA PRO A 13 23.53 5.21 1.47
C PRO A 13 22.08 5.68 1.30
N ALA A 14 21.82 6.70 0.46
CA ALA A 14 20.46 7.12 0.10
C ALA A 14 19.70 6.11 -0.80
N GLU A 15 20.42 5.21 -1.50
CA GLU A 15 19.81 4.15 -2.33
C GLU A 15 19.51 2.87 -1.55
N LEU A 16 20.11 2.70 -0.37
CA LEU A 16 19.88 1.53 0.46
C LEU A 16 18.57 1.71 1.22
N LYS A 17 17.53 1.00 0.77
CA LYS A 17 16.28 0.89 1.54
C LYS A 17 16.62 0.32 2.92
N PRO A 18 16.13 0.94 4.01
CA PRO A 18 16.38 0.45 5.35
C PRO A 18 15.89 -0.99 5.47
N LYS A 19 16.66 -1.83 6.16
CA LYS A 19 16.27 -3.22 6.38
C LYS A 19 15.03 -3.25 7.27
N LEU A 20 14.23 -4.32 7.17
CA LEU A 20 13.03 -4.46 8.01
C LEU A 20 13.36 -4.39 9.52
N CYS A 21 14.51 -4.93 9.93
CA CYS A 21 14.98 -4.84 11.31
C CYS A 21 15.21 -3.39 11.76
N GLU A 22 15.76 -2.55 10.90
CA GLU A 22 15.99 -1.13 11.16
C GLU A 22 14.66 -0.36 11.16
N GLN A 23 13.78 -0.66 10.19
CA GLN A 23 12.47 -0.03 10.08
C GLN A 23 11.59 -0.28 11.32
N PHE A 24 11.62 -1.49 11.87
CA PHE A 24 10.79 -1.86 13.04
C PHE A 24 11.53 -1.71 14.38
N GLY A 25 12.83 -1.41 14.37
CA GLY A 25 13.66 -1.38 15.57
C GLY A 25 13.82 -2.73 16.28
N ILE A 26 13.40 -3.84 15.64
CA ILE A 26 13.53 -5.19 16.21
C ILE A 26 13.99 -6.19 15.15
N CYS A 27 14.87 -7.11 15.53
CA CYS A 27 15.36 -8.16 14.64
C CYS A 27 14.25 -9.11 14.19
N VAL A 28 14.01 -9.16 12.88
CA VAL A 28 13.07 -10.09 12.20
C VAL A 28 13.78 -11.15 11.34
N CYS A 29 15.10 -11.06 11.18
CA CYS A 29 15.89 -11.96 10.33
C CYS A 29 16.22 -13.31 11.00
N GLY A 30 16.26 -13.37 12.33
CA GLY A 30 16.67 -14.57 13.07
C GLY A 30 15.71 -15.76 12.92
N ALA A 31 16.24 -16.98 12.88
CA ALA A 31 15.47 -18.21 12.67
C ALA A 31 14.52 -18.60 13.83
N GLY A 32 14.62 -17.95 14.99
CA GLY A 32 13.80 -18.27 16.18
C GLY A 32 13.55 -17.08 17.11
N GLY A 33 13.56 -15.85 16.58
CA GLY A 33 13.30 -14.65 17.37
C GLY A 33 11.82 -14.26 17.37
N ASN A 34 11.34 -13.71 18.48
CA ASN A 34 9.97 -13.18 18.61
C ASN A 34 9.62 -12.15 17.53
N GLY A 35 10.60 -11.39 17.02
CA GLY A 35 10.38 -10.44 15.93
C GLY A 35 9.94 -11.11 14.63
N ARG A 36 10.49 -12.29 14.30
CA ARG A 36 10.06 -13.04 13.12
C ARG A 36 8.64 -13.57 13.29
N SER A 37 8.32 -14.15 14.45
CA SER A 37 6.94 -14.63 14.74
C SER A 37 5.94 -13.47 14.75
N ALA A 38 6.31 -12.30 15.28
CA ALA A 38 5.47 -11.09 15.24
C ALA A 38 5.22 -10.59 13.81
N LEU A 39 6.23 -10.60 12.95
CA LEU A 39 6.06 -10.24 11.53
C LEU A 39 5.17 -11.25 10.79
N GLU A 40 5.35 -12.56 11.03
CA GLU A 40 4.49 -13.58 10.44
C GLU A 40 3.04 -13.48 10.95
N PHE A 41 2.87 -13.19 12.24
CA PHE A 41 1.58 -12.93 12.85
C PHE A 41 0.89 -11.72 12.19
N GLN A 42 1.61 -10.61 12.00
CA GLN A 42 1.07 -9.42 11.31
C GLN A 42 0.60 -9.75 9.89
N ARG A 43 1.36 -10.56 9.14
CA ARG A 43 0.96 -10.96 7.78
C ARG A 43 -0.34 -11.76 7.78
N ARG A 44 -0.50 -12.68 8.74
CA ARG A 44 -1.71 -13.49 8.90
C ARG A 44 -2.89 -12.66 9.37
N PHE A 45 -2.66 -11.78 10.34
CA PHE A 45 -3.64 -10.80 10.80
C PHE A 45 -4.18 -10.00 9.61
N ALA A 46 -3.30 -9.45 8.77
CA ALA A 46 -3.67 -8.74 7.56
C ALA A 46 -4.44 -9.62 6.57
N ALA A 47 -3.94 -10.83 6.27
CA ALA A 47 -4.57 -11.75 5.33
C ALA A 47 -5.99 -12.14 5.75
N LEU A 48 -6.22 -12.36 7.05
CA LEU A 48 -7.53 -12.72 7.59
C LEU A 48 -8.50 -11.54 7.62
N LEU A 49 -8.02 -10.32 7.83
CA LEU A 49 -8.88 -9.14 7.84
C LEU A 49 -9.20 -8.58 6.45
N ARG A 50 -8.30 -8.73 5.48
CA ARG A 50 -8.47 -8.20 4.11
C ARG A 50 -9.85 -8.48 3.49
N PRO A 51 -10.41 -9.71 3.54
CA PRO A 51 -11.72 -10.00 2.96
C PRO A 51 -12.89 -9.19 3.54
N TYR A 52 -12.75 -8.67 4.76
CA TYR A 52 -13.79 -7.92 5.46
C TYR A 52 -13.71 -6.40 5.25
N PHE A 53 -12.55 -5.90 4.80
CA PHE A 53 -12.26 -4.45 4.68
C PHE A 53 -11.75 -4.02 3.31
N THR A 54 -11.38 -4.96 2.42
CA THR A 54 -10.91 -4.67 1.07
C THR A 54 -11.86 -5.28 0.06
N ALA A 55 -12.60 -4.42 -0.62
CA ALA A 55 -13.48 -4.86 -1.70
C ALA A 55 -12.63 -5.48 -2.83
N PRO A 56 -13.03 -6.64 -3.38
CA PRO A 56 -12.33 -7.23 -4.52
C PRO A 56 -12.33 -6.26 -5.70
N ARG A 57 -11.23 -6.23 -6.45
CA ARG A 57 -11.11 -5.37 -7.63
C ARG A 57 -12.03 -5.91 -8.72
N LYS A 58 -12.91 -5.05 -9.22
CA LYS A 58 -13.79 -5.37 -10.34
C LYS A 58 -12.96 -5.43 -11.63
N ARG A 59 -13.00 -6.56 -12.34
CA ARG A 59 -12.43 -6.66 -13.69
C ARG A 59 -13.25 -5.78 -14.64
N LYS A 60 -12.57 -5.05 -15.54
CA LYS A 60 -13.22 -4.15 -16.49
C LYS A 60 -14.21 -4.95 -17.35
N GLY A 61 -15.48 -4.53 -17.37
CA GLY A 61 -16.54 -5.19 -18.15
C GLY A 61 -17.36 -6.26 -17.41
N GLN A 62 -16.97 -6.65 -16.19
CA GLN A 62 -17.75 -7.62 -15.42
C GLN A 62 -19.03 -6.95 -14.86
N THR A 63 -20.21 -7.53 -15.08
CA THR A 63 -21.41 -7.18 -14.30
C THR A 63 -21.34 -7.88 -12.96
N LEU A 64 -21.63 -7.17 -11.87
CA LEU A 64 -21.65 -7.76 -10.53
C LEU A 64 -23.08 -8.17 -10.20
N SER A 65 -23.27 -9.34 -9.59
CA SER A 65 -24.56 -9.73 -9.04
C SER A 65 -25.00 -8.76 -7.93
N ALA A 66 -26.30 -8.67 -7.68
CA ALA A 66 -26.85 -7.84 -6.60
C ALA A 66 -26.23 -8.20 -5.23
N GLU A 67 -25.99 -9.48 -4.97
CA GLU A 67 -25.32 -9.96 -3.75
C GLU A 67 -23.89 -9.42 -3.62
N LEU A 68 -23.12 -9.43 -4.71
CA LEU A 68 -21.76 -8.87 -4.71
C LEU A 68 -21.75 -7.35 -4.53
N ILE A 69 -22.77 -6.65 -5.04
CA ILE A 69 -22.95 -5.21 -4.81
C ILE A 69 -23.24 -4.93 -3.33
N ALA A 70 -24.16 -5.66 -2.72
CA ALA A 70 -24.49 -5.54 -1.30
C ALA A 70 -23.28 -5.86 -0.41
N ARG A 71 -22.58 -6.97 -0.68
CA ARG A 71 -21.35 -7.35 0.03
C ARG A 71 -20.27 -6.28 -0.12
N ARG A 72 -20.10 -5.70 -1.31
CA ARG A 72 -19.14 -4.61 -1.53
C ARG A 72 -19.50 -3.36 -0.75
N ALA A 73 -20.78 -2.97 -0.70
CA ALA A 73 -21.24 -1.84 0.11
C ALA A 73 -20.95 -2.07 1.60
N GLN A 74 -21.21 -3.28 2.10
CA GLN A 74 -20.87 -3.67 3.47
C GLN A 74 -19.35 -3.56 3.74
N ILE A 75 -18.50 -4.09 2.86
CA ILE A 75 -17.04 -4.02 3.00
C ILE A 75 -16.55 -2.56 2.99
N LEU A 76 -17.14 -1.71 2.16
CA LEU A 76 -16.80 -0.28 2.11
C LEU A 76 -17.22 0.45 3.41
N SER A 77 -18.38 0.10 3.97
CA SER A 77 -18.81 0.58 5.29
C SER A 77 -17.83 0.14 6.39
N ASN A 78 -17.47 -1.14 6.42
CA ASN A 78 -16.46 -1.69 7.34
C ASN A 78 -15.13 -0.95 7.21
N LYS A 79 -14.68 -0.69 5.97
CA LYS A 79 -13.44 0.05 5.70
C LYS A 79 -13.50 1.47 6.25
N ARG A 80 -14.66 2.14 6.16
CA ARG A 80 -14.87 3.48 6.74
C ARG A 80 -14.68 3.44 8.26
N MET A 81 -15.30 2.49 8.95
CA MET A 81 -15.13 2.29 10.40
C MET A 81 -13.66 2.10 10.80
N LEU A 82 -12.93 1.26 10.05
CA LEU A 82 -11.51 1.04 10.28
C LEU A 82 -10.66 2.30 10.03
N THR A 83 -10.97 3.08 8.99
CA THR A 83 -10.23 4.30 8.64
C THR A 83 -10.47 5.43 9.65
N GLN A 84 -11.67 5.48 10.22
CA GLN A 84 -12.05 6.44 11.26
C GLN A 84 -11.57 6.02 12.65
N GLY A 85 -10.94 4.84 12.80
CA GLY A 85 -10.43 4.36 14.08
C GLY A 85 -11.53 3.89 15.03
N PHE A 86 -12.68 3.41 14.53
CA PHE A 86 -13.76 2.89 15.37
C PHE A 86 -13.62 1.40 15.72
N LEU A 87 -12.51 0.75 15.37
CA LEU A 87 -12.33 -0.69 15.60
C LEU A 87 -11.35 -0.99 16.73
N VAL A 88 -11.70 -1.99 17.51
CA VAL A 88 -10.88 -2.58 18.57
C VAL A 88 -10.74 -4.07 18.30
N ALA A 89 -9.50 -4.55 18.27
CA ALA A 89 -9.17 -5.96 18.17
C ALA A 89 -9.00 -6.55 19.57
N ARG A 90 -9.71 -7.65 19.86
CA ARG A 90 -9.48 -8.50 21.02
C ARG A 90 -8.68 -9.71 20.58
N LEU A 91 -7.45 -9.81 21.08
CA LEU A 91 -6.60 -10.98 20.90
C LEU A 91 -6.68 -11.84 22.16
N SER A 92 -6.93 -13.13 22.00
CA SER A 92 -6.94 -14.08 23.12
C SER A 92 -6.05 -15.27 22.82
N ALA A 93 -5.08 -15.51 23.70
CA ALA A 93 -4.25 -16.70 23.68
C ALA A 93 -4.92 -17.79 24.53
N ARG A 94 -5.33 -18.90 23.92
CA ARG A 94 -6.02 -19.98 24.65
C ARG A 94 -5.24 -21.27 24.50
N GLN A 95 -5.06 -22.01 25.60
CA GLN A 95 -4.68 -23.42 25.48
C GLN A 95 -5.76 -24.12 24.67
N GLY A 96 -5.40 -24.76 23.56
CA GLY A 96 -6.36 -25.33 22.61
C GLY A 96 -7.24 -26.40 23.25
N GLY A 97 -8.37 -26.00 23.84
CA GLY A 97 -9.33 -26.91 24.46
C GLY A 97 -10.27 -27.60 23.48
N GLY A 98 -10.30 -27.17 22.20
CA GLY A 98 -11.37 -27.52 21.26
C GLY A 98 -11.08 -28.60 20.22
N MET A 99 -9.88 -29.21 20.19
CA MET A 99 -9.53 -30.24 19.19
C MET A 99 -8.79 -31.46 19.77
N ALA A 100 -8.68 -31.54 21.10
CA ALA A 100 -8.00 -32.63 21.79
C ALA A 100 -8.71 -33.99 21.67
N GLU A 101 -9.96 -34.05 21.20
CA GLU A 101 -10.64 -35.33 20.94
C GLU A 101 -10.29 -35.97 19.58
N GLY A 102 -9.70 -35.24 18.62
CA GLY A 102 -9.47 -35.75 17.27
C GLY A 102 -8.01 -36.09 16.90
N LEU A 103 -7.01 -35.49 17.55
CA LEU A 103 -5.60 -35.54 17.11
C LEU A 103 -4.68 -36.41 17.99
N SER A 104 -5.25 -37.16 18.94
CA SER A 104 -4.49 -38.01 19.88
C SER A 104 -3.72 -39.17 19.22
N ALA A 105 -3.94 -39.49 17.94
CA ALA A 105 -3.29 -40.63 17.29
C ALA A 105 -1.93 -40.32 16.65
N ALA A 106 -1.70 -39.11 16.12
CA ALA A 106 -0.51 -38.84 15.29
C ALA A 106 0.73 -38.38 16.07
N ALA A 107 0.56 -37.82 17.27
CA ALA A 107 1.67 -37.25 18.04
C ALA A 107 2.29 -38.23 19.04
N ALA A 108 1.99 -39.53 18.94
CA ALA A 108 2.48 -40.61 19.81
C ALA A 108 4.00 -40.89 19.75
N GLN A 109 4.79 -40.06 19.04
CA GLN A 109 6.23 -40.25 18.86
C GLN A 109 7.11 -39.28 19.69
N SER A 110 6.53 -38.27 20.35
CA SER A 110 7.26 -37.51 21.38
C SER A 110 7.27 -38.32 22.68
N SER A 111 8.42 -38.45 23.35
CA SER A 111 8.50 -39.14 24.65
C SER A 111 7.42 -38.60 25.60
N SER A 112 6.76 -39.50 26.34
CA SER A 112 5.66 -39.14 27.26
C SER A 112 6.05 -38.02 28.22
N TRP A 113 7.32 -37.98 28.62
CA TRP A 113 7.91 -36.92 29.45
C TRP A 113 8.05 -35.57 28.75
N GLY A 114 8.35 -35.51 27.45
CA GLY A 114 8.43 -34.25 26.71
C GLY A 114 7.09 -33.50 26.68
N ARG A 115 5.98 -34.25 26.53
CA ARG A 115 4.63 -33.69 26.61
C ARG A 115 4.27 -33.21 28.01
N VAL A 116 4.63 -33.99 29.03
CA VAL A 116 4.40 -33.60 30.43
C VAL A 116 5.21 -32.35 30.80
N ALA A 117 6.48 -32.29 30.39
CA ALA A 117 7.34 -31.13 30.62
C ALA A 117 6.86 -29.88 29.86
N GLN A 118 6.43 -30.02 28.60
CA GLN A 118 5.87 -28.91 27.84
C GLN A 118 4.55 -28.42 28.44
N ARG A 119 3.67 -29.34 28.85
CA ARG A 119 2.41 -29.00 29.52
C ARG A 119 2.66 -28.33 30.88
N ALA A 120 3.63 -28.81 31.65
CA ALA A 120 4.06 -28.20 32.91
C ALA A 120 4.67 -26.82 32.69
N ALA A 121 5.53 -26.64 31.68
CA ALA A 121 6.12 -25.34 31.35
C ALA A 121 5.07 -24.31 30.89
N VAL A 122 4.12 -24.73 30.04
CA VAL A 122 3.00 -23.88 29.61
C VAL A 122 2.06 -23.58 30.80
N SER A 123 1.79 -24.56 31.66
CA SER A 123 1.00 -24.35 32.87
C SER A 123 1.65 -23.36 33.83
N MET A 124 2.96 -23.44 34.02
CA MET A 124 3.71 -22.51 34.87
C MET A 124 3.79 -21.09 34.27
N LEU A 125 3.74 -20.96 32.94
CA LEU A 125 3.63 -19.67 32.26
C LEU A 125 2.21 -19.07 32.35
N CYS A 126 1.18 -19.92 32.47
CA CYS A 126 -0.23 -19.56 32.61
C CYS A 126 -0.70 -19.31 34.06
N ASP A 127 0.13 -19.57 35.08
CA ASP A 127 -0.16 -19.16 36.47
C ASP A 127 -0.07 -17.64 36.69
N LYS A 128 0.33 -16.89 35.65
CA LYS A 128 0.08 -15.45 35.59
C LYS A 128 -1.40 -15.26 35.24
N ASP A 129 -2.09 -14.54 36.13
CA ASP A 129 -3.47 -14.07 36.07
C ASP A 129 -4.16 -14.33 34.71
N PRO A 130 -5.28 -15.08 34.61
CA PRO A 130 -5.97 -15.33 33.34
C PRO A 130 -6.29 -14.06 32.53
N ALA A 131 -6.36 -12.88 33.18
CA ALA A 131 -6.39 -11.58 32.51
C ALA A 131 -5.18 -11.32 31.57
N SER A 132 -4.03 -11.97 31.78
CA SER A 132 -2.80 -11.85 31.00
C SER A 132 -2.84 -12.58 29.66
N THR A 133 -3.92 -13.28 29.34
CA THR A 133 -4.09 -13.99 28.05
C THR A 133 -4.95 -13.23 27.05
N GLU A 134 -5.64 -12.18 27.49
CA GLU A 134 -6.49 -11.34 26.67
C GLU A 134 -5.85 -9.95 26.48
N MET A 135 -5.86 -9.46 25.25
CA MET A 135 -5.27 -8.20 24.87
C MET A 135 -6.26 -7.41 24.02
N TRP A 136 -6.51 -6.16 24.41
CA TRP A 136 -7.43 -5.26 23.72
C TRP A 136 -6.64 -4.15 23.03
N LEU A 137 -6.81 -4.04 21.72
CA LEU A 137 -6.01 -3.17 20.87
C LEU A 137 -6.92 -2.28 20.04
N HIS A 138 -6.89 -0.98 20.31
CA HIS A 138 -7.47 0.00 19.39
C HIS A 138 -6.66 0.05 18.10
N LEU A 139 -7.34 -0.04 16.96
CA LEU A 139 -6.73 0.09 15.63
C LEU A 139 -6.87 1.55 15.19
N GLY A 140 -5.79 2.32 15.33
CA GLY A 140 -5.75 3.72 14.94
C GLY A 140 -5.53 3.86 13.43
N HIS A 141 -4.34 4.31 13.03
CA HIS A 141 -4.00 4.46 11.62
C HIS A 141 -3.63 3.10 11.00
N LEU A 142 -4.23 2.74 9.86
CA LEU A 142 -3.87 1.56 9.06
C LEU A 142 -3.46 1.95 7.64
N ASN A 143 -2.29 1.49 7.21
CA ASN A 143 -1.87 1.59 5.83
C ASN A 143 -2.40 0.40 5.01
N PHE A 144 -3.44 0.61 4.20
CA PHE A 144 -4.07 -0.47 3.41
C PHE A 144 -3.17 -1.15 2.35
N ARG A 145 -2.01 -0.57 2.04
CA ARG A 145 -1.06 -1.18 1.08
C ARG A 145 -0.30 -2.34 1.72
N ASN A 146 0.25 -2.12 2.91
CA ASN A 146 1.11 -3.08 3.61
C ASN A 146 0.49 -3.64 4.90
N TRP A 147 -0.68 -3.12 5.28
CA TRP A 147 -1.44 -3.50 6.47
C TRP A 147 -0.68 -3.32 7.78
N PHE A 148 0.29 -2.41 7.82
CA PHE A 148 0.86 -1.94 9.08
C PHE A 148 -0.07 -0.91 9.70
N PHE A 149 -0.22 -0.99 11.02
CA PHE A 149 -1.04 -0.05 11.78
C PHE A 149 -0.33 0.44 13.03
N ALA A 150 -0.76 1.61 13.50
CA ALA A 150 -0.51 2.09 14.84
C ALA A 150 -1.70 1.70 15.72
N GLY A 151 -1.43 1.20 16.91
CA GLY A 151 -2.48 0.80 17.84
C GLY A 151 -2.18 1.24 19.27
N LEU A 152 -3.24 1.26 20.07
CA LEU A 152 -3.21 1.63 21.46
C LEU A 152 -3.74 0.46 22.32
N LEU A 153 -2.97 0.06 23.33
CA LEU A 153 -3.38 -0.99 24.26
C LEU A 153 -4.44 -0.45 25.21
N LEU A 154 -5.54 -1.17 25.32
CA LEU A 154 -6.65 -0.86 26.22
C LEU A 154 -6.73 -1.90 27.34
N LYS A 155 -7.22 -1.50 28.51
CA LYS A 155 -7.48 -2.40 29.64
C LYS A 155 -8.98 -2.67 29.75
N LYS A 156 -9.37 -3.91 30.00
CA LYS A 156 -10.78 -4.24 30.23
C LYS A 156 -11.19 -3.79 31.63
N ALA A 157 -12.09 -2.82 31.73
CA ALA A 157 -12.57 -2.28 33.01
C ALA A 157 -13.81 -3.03 33.56
N GLY A 158 -14.51 -3.78 32.70
CA GLY A 158 -15.69 -4.56 33.07
C GLY A 158 -16.69 -4.69 31.92
N ALA A 159 -17.75 -5.46 32.15
CA ALA A 159 -18.94 -5.40 31.32
C ALA A 159 -19.84 -4.28 31.85
N ASP A 160 -20.30 -3.41 30.96
CA ASP A 160 -21.26 -2.37 31.33
C ASP A 160 -22.66 -2.89 30.94
N PRO A 161 -23.62 -2.99 31.88
CA PRO A 161 -25.01 -3.22 31.53
C PRO A 161 -25.56 -1.94 30.90
N ALA A 162 -25.16 -1.66 29.66
CA ALA A 162 -25.59 -0.43 29.00
C ALA A 162 -27.14 -0.39 28.93
N PRO A 163 -27.74 0.77 29.19
CA PRO A 163 -29.18 0.92 29.24
C PRO A 163 -29.79 0.81 27.83
N GLY A 164 -30.72 -0.13 27.63
CA GLY A 164 -31.72 -0.01 26.57
C GLY A 164 -31.68 -1.02 25.40
N ALA A 165 -30.66 -1.86 25.25
CA ALA A 165 -30.63 -2.88 24.20
C ALA A 165 -30.59 -4.30 24.78
N ALA A 166 -31.77 -4.90 24.98
CA ALA A 166 -31.89 -6.30 25.38
C ALA A 166 -31.11 -7.19 24.40
N GLY A 167 -30.03 -7.84 24.87
CA GLY A 167 -29.26 -8.82 24.11
C GLY A 167 -27.93 -8.33 23.51
N LYS A 168 -27.55 -7.05 23.64
CA LYS A 168 -26.19 -6.60 23.25
C LYS A 168 -25.28 -6.50 24.47
N GLN A 169 -24.16 -7.21 24.44
CA GLN A 169 -23.12 -7.09 25.46
C GLN A 169 -22.21 -5.91 25.12
N PHE A 170 -22.10 -4.97 26.06
CA PHE A 170 -21.17 -3.86 25.97
C PHE A 170 -20.00 -4.08 26.91
N ILE A 171 -18.81 -3.73 26.45
CA ILE A 171 -17.57 -3.88 27.20
C ILE A 171 -16.94 -2.51 27.36
N ARG A 172 -16.62 -2.16 28.61
CA ARG A 172 -15.93 -0.93 28.92
C ARG A 172 -14.43 -1.17 28.91
N LEU A 173 -13.73 -0.40 28.09
CA LEU A 173 -12.28 -0.47 27.96
C LEU A 173 -11.67 0.83 28.45
N GLU A 174 -10.72 0.75 29.37
CA GLU A 174 -9.97 1.88 29.91
C GLU A 174 -8.75 2.20 29.04
N VAL A 175 -8.54 3.49 28.82
CA VAL A 175 -7.38 4.09 28.17
C VAL A 175 -6.39 4.48 29.27
N SER A 176 -5.14 4.02 29.15
CA SER A 176 -4.08 4.42 30.08
C SER A 176 -3.87 5.93 30.08
N ALA A 177 -3.63 6.53 31.25
CA ALA A 177 -3.22 7.94 31.34
C ALA A 177 -1.92 8.22 30.56
N GLU A 178 -1.06 7.21 30.44
CA GLU A 178 0.17 7.23 29.64
C GLU A 178 -0.05 6.52 28.29
N ALA A 179 -1.16 6.81 27.60
CA ALA A 179 -1.47 6.22 26.32
C ALA A 179 -0.35 6.47 25.30
N GLN A 180 0.29 5.40 24.83
CA GLN A 180 1.30 5.44 23.79
C GLN A 180 0.87 4.61 22.59
N PHE A 181 0.83 5.23 21.42
CA PHE A 181 0.62 4.52 20.17
C PHE A 181 1.89 3.77 19.79
N GLN A 182 1.74 2.48 19.51
CA GLN A 182 2.83 1.62 19.06
C GLN A 182 2.52 1.07 17.68
N TRP A 183 3.58 0.85 16.89
CA TRP A 183 3.48 0.10 15.66
C TRP A 183 3.13 -1.36 15.95
N CYS A 184 2.38 -2.00 15.05
CA CYS A 184 1.85 -3.33 15.29
C CYS A 184 2.92 -4.43 15.51
N ILE A 185 4.12 -4.30 14.94
CA ILE A 185 5.19 -5.30 15.14
C ILE A 185 5.72 -5.30 16.58
N PRO A 186 6.21 -4.19 17.15
CA PRO A 186 6.54 -4.10 18.57
C PRO A 186 5.40 -4.57 19.49
N PHE A 187 4.17 -4.24 19.13
CA PHE A 187 2.99 -4.65 19.87
C PHE A 187 2.83 -6.18 19.92
N PHE A 188 2.90 -6.86 18.78
CA PHE A 188 2.74 -8.32 18.72
C PHE A 188 3.86 -9.10 19.41
N GLN A 189 5.01 -8.50 19.71
CA GLN A 189 6.08 -9.19 20.45
C GLN A 189 5.69 -9.55 21.88
N GLN A 190 4.67 -8.89 22.41
CA GLN A 190 4.12 -9.15 23.73
C GLN A 190 3.21 -10.39 23.75
N LEU A 191 2.89 -10.95 22.58
CA LEU A 191 2.07 -12.17 22.46
C LEU A 191 2.89 -13.43 22.78
N GLN A 192 2.22 -14.39 23.40
CA GLN A 192 2.76 -15.72 23.65
C GLN A 192 2.54 -16.61 22.41
N PHE A 193 3.48 -16.56 21.46
CA PHE A 193 3.38 -17.32 20.21
C PHE A 193 3.39 -18.84 20.39
N GLN A 194 3.71 -19.37 21.57
CA GLN A 194 3.59 -20.80 21.86
C GLN A 194 2.13 -21.27 21.85
N LEU A 195 1.18 -20.37 22.14
CA LEU A 195 -0.24 -20.67 22.21
C LEU A 195 -0.96 -20.24 20.92
N PRO A 196 -2.05 -20.93 20.55
CA PRO A 196 -2.97 -20.43 19.55
C PRO A 196 -3.55 -19.07 19.96
N CYS A 197 -3.64 -18.15 19.00
CA CYS A 197 -4.20 -16.82 19.21
C CYS A 197 -5.43 -16.61 18.33
N PHE A 198 -6.49 -16.11 18.95
CA PHE A 198 -7.78 -15.82 18.32
C PHE A 198 -8.03 -14.31 18.32
N LEU A 199 -8.61 -13.81 17.24
CA LEU A 199 -8.98 -12.43 17.02
C LEU A 199 -10.49 -12.31 16.97
N GLN A 200 -11.04 -11.41 17.76
CA GLN A 200 -12.42 -10.95 17.66
C GLN A 200 -12.43 -9.44 17.50
N LEU A 201 -13.27 -8.92 16.60
CA LEU A 201 -13.37 -7.48 16.38
C LEU A 201 -14.55 -6.90 17.16
N TYR A 202 -14.33 -5.69 17.66
CA TYR A 202 -15.30 -4.86 18.34
C TYR A 202 -15.33 -3.50 17.67
N GLN A 203 -16.48 -2.84 17.72
CA GLN A 203 -16.64 -1.46 17.31
C GLN A 203 -16.84 -0.57 18.53
N ILE A 204 -16.22 0.60 18.51
CA ILE A 204 -16.48 1.66 19.47
C ILE A 204 -17.91 2.15 19.23
N VAL A 205 -18.69 2.22 20.31
CA VAL A 205 -20.04 2.75 20.27
C VAL A 205 -19.94 4.27 20.17
N SER A 206 -20.35 4.81 19.03
CA SER A 206 -20.56 6.24 18.85
C SER A 206 -22.05 6.51 18.91
N ASN A 207 -22.44 7.46 19.73
CA ASN A 207 -23.70 8.18 19.64
C ASN A 207 -23.43 9.54 18.99
N ASP A 208 -24.48 10.18 18.48
CA ASP A 208 -24.42 11.55 17.96
C ASP A 208 -24.58 12.59 19.08
N ASP A 209 -24.38 12.17 20.33
CA ASP A 209 -24.50 13.03 21.50
C ASP A 209 -23.33 14.02 21.55
N ILE A 210 -23.64 15.31 21.66
CA ILE A 210 -22.64 16.35 21.80
C ILE A 210 -22.00 16.21 23.19
N LEU A 211 -20.70 15.88 23.22
CA LEU A 211 -19.94 15.78 24.46
C LEU A 211 -19.55 17.19 24.96
N THR A 212 -19.84 17.48 26.22
CA THR A 212 -19.29 18.65 26.90
C THR A 212 -17.80 18.47 27.19
N ASP A 213 -17.04 19.55 27.41
CA ASP A 213 -15.59 19.48 27.74
C ASP A 213 -15.28 18.55 28.93
N ARG A 214 -16.18 18.49 29.92
CA ARG A 214 -16.07 17.59 31.08
C ARG A 214 -16.30 16.13 30.73
N GLN A 215 -17.08 15.86 29.68
CA GLN A 215 -17.31 14.52 29.13
C GLN A 215 -16.27 14.13 28.08
N MET A 216 -15.48 15.09 27.57
CA MET A 216 -14.34 14.86 26.66
C MET A 216 -13.07 14.38 27.38
N THR A 217 -13.11 14.16 28.70
CA THR A 217 -12.06 13.47 29.47
C THR A 217 -12.42 12.02 29.88
N PRO A 218 -13.08 11.18 29.05
CA PRO A 218 -13.28 9.80 29.44
C PRO A 218 -11.96 9.06 29.21
N ASN A 219 -11.36 8.55 30.28
CA ASN A 219 -10.26 7.59 30.22
C ASN A 219 -10.77 6.20 29.78
N TRP A 220 -11.87 6.11 29.04
CA TRP A 220 -12.48 4.85 28.65
C TRP A 220 -13.31 5.00 27.36
N VAL A 221 -13.53 3.87 26.71
CA VAL A 221 -14.39 3.71 25.54
C VAL A 221 -15.35 2.55 25.77
N LEU A 222 -16.57 2.66 25.24
CA LEU A 222 -17.53 1.56 25.21
C LEU A 222 -17.44 0.86 23.86
N VAL A 223 -17.38 -0.47 23.89
CA VAL A 223 -17.35 -1.27 22.66
C VAL A 223 -18.43 -2.33 22.63
N SER A 224 -18.90 -2.67 21.43
CA SER A 224 -19.79 -3.79 21.16
C SER A 224 -19.17 -4.70 20.09
N GLU A 225 -19.58 -5.97 20.02
CA GLU A 225 -19.05 -6.89 19.02
C GLU A 225 -19.29 -6.39 17.58
N PHE A 226 -18.27 -6.50 16.73
CA PHE A 226 -18.34 -6.16 15.32
C PHE A 226 -18.91 -7.35 14.54
N GLY A 227 -20.24 -7.45 14.49
CA GLY A 227 -20.97 -8.62 13.98
C GLY A 227 -20.70 -9.01 12.51
N ALA A 228 -19.90 -8.24 11.77
CA ALA A 228 -19.50 -8.57 10.41
C ALA A 228 -18.34 -9.58 10.33
N THR A 229 -17.67 -9.89 11.45
CA THR A 229 -16.48 -10.75 11.45
C THR A 229 -16.61 -11.83 12.53
N PRO A 230 -16.47 -13.13 12.18
CA PRO A 230 -16.45 -14.20 13.18
C PRO A 230 -15.17 -14.15 14.03
N GLU A 231 -15.08 -14.97 15.09
CA GLU A 231 -13.80 -15.18 15.77
C GLU A 231 -12.82 -15.89 14.82
N LEU A 232 -11.65 -15.27 14.60
CA LEU A 232 -10.65 -15.73 13.63
C LEU A 232 -9.44 -16.32 14.36
N ARG A 233 -8.98 -17.51 13.97
CA ARG A 233 -7.72 -18.08 14.48
C ARG A 233 -6.54 -17.52 13.69
N VAL A 234 -5.89 -16.48 14.23
CA VAL A 234 -4.77 -15.78 13.57
C VAL A 234 -3.47 -16.56 13.66
N TRP A 235 -3.24 -17.21 14.79
CA TRP A 235 -2.03 -17.97 15.05
C TRP A 235 -2.37 -19.35 15.60
N LYS A 236 -1.68 -20.37 15.08
CA LYS A 236 -1.93 -21.75 15.49
C LYS A 236 -1.14 -22.17 16.72
N GLY A 237 -0.06 -21.44 17.04
CA GLY A 237 0.96 -21.83 18.01
C GLY A 237 2.25 -22.19 17.29
N GLU A 238 3.39 -21.77 17.84
CA GLU A 238 4.71 -21.82 17.17
C GLU A 238 5.05 -23.21 16.63
N ASP A 239 4.72 -24.28 17.36
CA ASP A 239 4.98 -25.66 16.95
C ASP A 239 4.16 -26.06 15.71
N GLU A 240 2.85 -25.74 15.69
CA GLU A 240 1.97 -26.03 14.55
C GLU A 240 2.39 -25.20 13.33
N GLU A 241 2.77 -23.93 13.55
CA GLU A 241 3.29 -23.08 12.48
C GLU A 241 4.62 -23.57 11.93
N ALA A 242 5.53 -24.02 12.79
CA ALA A 242 6.80 -24.61 12.38
C ALA A 242 6.58 -25.87 11.53
N GLN A 243 5.62 -26.73 11.92
CA GLN A 243 5.25 -27.91 11.14
C GLN A 243 4.67 -27.54 9.77
N ASP A 244 3.78 -26.55 9.72
CA ASP A 244 3.21 -26.08 8.45
C ASP A 244 4.28 -25.49 7.53
N ARG A 245 5.25 -24.74 8.09
CA ARG A 245 6.42 -24.25 7.36
C ARG A 245 7.28 -25.41 6.83
N ALA A 246 7.55 -26.42 7.65
CA ALA A 246 8.31 -27.61 7.22
C ALA A 246 7.60 -28.39 6.11
N LYS A 247 6.28 -28.57 6.21
CA LYS A 247 5.45 -29.21 5.18
C LYS A 247 5.42 -28.42 3.86
N LYS A 248 5.39 -27.09 3.93
CA LYS A 248 5.48 -26.23 2.73
C LYS A 248 6.85 -26.37 2.06
N LYS A 249 7.94 -26.38 2.84
CA LYS A 249 9.31 -26.59 2.34
C LYS A 249 9.52 -27.97 1.70
N SER A 250 8.88 -29.03 2.22
CA SER A 250 8.99 -30.36 1.62
C SER A 250 8.19 -30.47 0.31
N LYS A 251 7.04 -29.81 0.21
CA LYS A 251 6.24 -29.75 -1.02
C LYS A 251 6.93 -28.99 -2.15
N SER A 252 7.58 -27.85 -1.86
CA SER A 252 8.27 -27.08 -2.91
C SER A 252 9.47 -27.83 -3.51
N LYS A 253 10.20 -28.60 -2.69
CA LYS A 253 11.33 -29.42 -3.13
C LYS A 253 10.90 -30.57 -4.07
N SER A 254 9.74 -31.19 -3.82
CA SER A 254 9.29 -32.32 -4.64
C SER A 254 8.81 -31.90 -6.03
N THR A 255 8.19 -30.72 -6.16
CA THR A 255 7.74 -30.18 -7.45
C THR A 255 8.88 -29.69 -8.33
N SER A 256 9.96 -29.16 -7.74
CA SER A 256 11.12 -28.68 -8.51
C SER A 256 11.92 -29.83 -9.15
N SER A 257 12.18 -30.92 -8.42
CA SER A 257 13.04 -32.01 -8.93
C SER A 257 12.43 -32.78 -10.12
N LYS A 258 11.11 -32.80 -10.28
CA LYS A 258 10.44 -33.56 -11.35
C LYS A 258 10.46 -32.85 -12.71
N ARG A 259 10.78 -31.55 -12.76
CA ARG A 259 10.75 -30.76 -14.00
C ARG A 259 12.07 -30.74 -14.76
N GLN A 260 13.18 -31.19 -14.15
CA GLN A 260 14.51 -31.11 -14.74
C GLN A 260 14.99 -32.38 -15.46
N THR A 261 14.31 -33.51 -15.32
CA THR A 261 14.71 -34.78 -15.96
C THR A 261 13.96 -35.11 -17.25
N GLY A 262 13.04 -34.25 -17.72
CA GLY A 262 12.19 -34.51 -18.89
C GLY A 262 12.64 -33.92 -20.23
N ALA A 263 13.71 -33.11 -20.29
CA ALA A 263 14.06 -32.35 -21.49
C ALA A 263 15.23 -32.89 -22.32
N SER A 264 15.73 -34.10 -22.02
CA SER A 264 16.93 -34.67 -22.68
C SER A 264 16.74 -36.12 -23.16
N SER A 265 15.74 -36.40 -23.99
CA SER A 265 15.77 -37.61 -24.84
C SER A 265 14.78 -37.57 -26.01
N LYS A 266 14.97 -36.64 -26.94
CA LYS A 266 14.52 -36.83 -28.33
C LYS A 266 15.60 -36.31 -29.28
N ALA A 267 16.61 -37.15 -29.52
CA ALA A 267 17.40 -37.11 -30.74
C ALA A 267 17.00 -38.32 -31.60
N PRO A 268 16.86 -38.15 -32.93
CA PRO A 268 16.30 -39.15 -33.83
C PRO A 268 17.33 -40.22 -34.20
N ALA A 269 16.80 -41.38 -34.56
CA ALA A 269 17.55 -42.57 -34.95
C ALA A 269 18.56 -42.33 -36.09
N ALA A 270 19.83 -42.68 -35.85
CA ALA A 270 20.82 -42.92 -36.89
C ALA A 270 21.83 -44.00 -36.48
N LYS A 271 21.46 -45.24 -36.83
CA LYS A 271 22.28 -46.38 -37.26
C LYS A 271 23.81 -46.12 -37.34
N ARG A 272 24.63 -46.80 -36.52
CA ARG A 272 25.79 -47.62 -36.99
C ARG A 272 26.63 -48.27 -35.86
N ARG A 273 26.77 -49.59 -36.02
CA ARG A 273 27.95 -50.47 -35.87
C ARG A 273 28.68 -50.62 -34.51
N ARG A 274 28.56 -51.86 -33.99
CA ARG A 274 29.58 -52.65 -33.27
C ARG A 274 31.00 -52.49 -33.84
N THR A 275 32.03 -52.45 -33.00
CA THR A 275 32.86 -53.59 -32.50
C THR A 275 34.04 -53.08 -31.65
N SER A 276 34.44 -53.90 -30.64
CA SER A 276 35.80 -54.08 -30.05
C SER A 276 36.47 -52.86 -29.40
N ASP A 277 37.28 -52.92 -28.35
CA ASP A 277 37.84 -53.93 -27.46
C ASP A 277 38.80 -53.15 -26.52
N GLY A 278 39.02 -53.62 -25.29
CA GLY A 278 40.21 -53.32 -24.49
C GLY A 278 40.28 -52.00 -23.67
N GLY A 279 40.58 -52.14 -22.37
CA GLY A 279 41.39 -51.16 -21.63
C GLY A 279 40.86 -50.62 -20.30
N ARG A 280 41.00 -51.40 -19.22
CA ARG A 280 41.15 -50.94 -17.81
C ARG A 280 42.54 -50.26 -17.64
N PRO A 281 42.90 -49.72 -16.46
CA PRO A 281 42.23 -48.80 -15.53
C PRO A 281 43.14 -47.58 -15.17
N GLU A 282 42.62 -46.52 -14.56
CA GLU A 282 43.42 -45.82 -13.54
C GLU A 282 42.57 -45.03 -12.54
N LEU A 283 43.06 -45.07 -11.30
CA LEU A 283 42.50 -44.54 -10.07
C LEU A 283 42.80 -43.04 -9.98
N HIS A 284 41.79 -42.25 -9.61
CA HIS A 284 42.05 -40.98 -8.95
C HIS A 284 41.00 -40.73 -7.87
N ASP A 285 41.37 -41.14 -6.65
CA ASP A 285 40.87 -40.61 -5.40
C ASP A 285 41.18 -39.11 -5.37
N GLY A 286 40.13 -38.30 -5.32
CA GLY A 286 40.18 -36.86 -5.23
C GLY A 286 39.13 -36.39 -4.23
N ASP A 287 39.48 -36.52 -2.96
CA ASP A 287 38.80 -35.99 -1.79
C ASP A 287 38.66 -34.46 -1.94
N GLN A 288 37.46 -33.99 -2.25
CA GLN A 288 37.11 -32.57 -2.22
C GLN A 288 35.86 -32.36 -1.37
N ALA A 289 36.11 -32.09 -0.09
CA ALA A 289 35.22 -31.36 0.78
C ALA A 289 35.03 -29.94 0.21
N GLY A 290 34.11 -29.78 -0.74
CA GLY A 290 33.67 -28.50 -1.30
C GLY A 290 32.38 -28.07 -0.63
N GLY A 291 32.43 -26.94 0.08
CA GLY A 291 31.29 -26.32 0.76
C GLY A 291 30.07 -26.22 -0.14
N GLY A 292 28.96 -26.77 0.34
CA GLY A 292 27.66 -26.57 -0.29
C GLY A 292 27.33 -25.08 -0.32
N PRO A 293 26.82 -24.54 -1.44
CA PRO A 293 26.36 -23.17 -1.46
C PRO A 293 25.22 -23.04 -0.45
N GLU A 294 25.44 -22.22 0.59
CA GLU A 294 24.32 -21.67 1.36
C GLU A 294 23.45 -20.91 0.36
N GLU A 295 22.29 -21.48 0.05
CA GLU A 295 21.23 -20.82 -0.70
C GLU A 295 20.77 -19.61 0.11
N GLN A 296 21.42 -18.47 -0.12
CA GLN A 296 20.98 -17.17 0.34
C GLN A 296 19.69 -16.84 -0.41
N GLU A 297 18.56 -17.30 0.14
CA GLU A 297 17.21 -16.92 -0.31
C GLU A 297 17.18 -15.38 -0.43
N SER A 298 17.10 -14.86 -1.66
CA SER A 298 17.17 -13.43 -1.92
C SER A 298 16.01 -12.72 -1.22
N GLU A 299 16.31 -11.76 -0.35
CA GLU A 299 15.33 -10.96 0.40
C GLU A 299 14.29 -10.29 -0.52
N ASP A 300 14.61 -10.09 -1.81
CA ASP A 300 13.71 -9.57 -2.84
C ASP A 300 12.52 -10.50 -3.15
N ASP A 301 12.68 -11.82 -3.04
CA ASP A 301 11.61 -12.80 -3.28
C ASP A 301 10.62 -12.81 -2.08
N LEU A 302 11.12 -12.49 -0.90
CA LEU A 302 10.36 -12.31 0.33
C LEU A 302 9.56 -10.99 0.31
N LEU A 303 10.05 -10.00 -0.43
CA LEU A 303 9.38 -8.71 -0.70
C LEU A 303 8.31 -8.83 -1.80
N ALA A 304 8.53 -9.66 -2.82
CA ALA A 304 7.53 -10.02 -3.83
C ALA A 304 6.33 -10.76 -3.21
N LEU A 305 6.59 -11.72 -2.30
CA LEU A 305 5.56 -12.37 -1.47
C LEU A 305 4.84 -11.38 -0.52
N LEU A 306 5.49 -10.29 -0.11
CA LEU A 306 4.94 -9.22 0.73
C LEU A 306 3.99 -8.28 -0.04
N LEU A 307 4.14 -8.19 -1.36
CA LEU A 307 3.31 -7.34 -2.23
C LEU A 307 2.13 -8.07 -2.88
N GLY A 308 1.96 -9.37 -2.63
CA GLY A 308 0.77 -10.09 -3.07
C GLY A 308 0.58 -10.06 -4.58
N GLU A 309 1.61 -10.44 -5.35
CA GLU A 309 1.36 -11.11 -6.62
C GLU A 309 0.80 -12.50 -6.27
N GLU A 310 -0.48 -12.54 -5.92
CA GLU A 310 -1.24 -13.77 -5.98
C GLU A 310 -1.20 -14.21 -7.44
N ALA A 311 -0.46 -15.29 -7.71
CA ALA A 311 -0.55 -16.01 -8.97
C ALA A 311 -2.05 -16.30 -9.19
N GLU A 312 -2.64 -15.61 -10.16
CA GLU A 312 -4.00 -15.86 -10.61
C GLU A 312 -4.05 -17.35 -11.00
N GLU A 313 -4.59 -18.21 -10.13
CA GLU A 313 -5.03 -19.52 -10.53
C GLU A 313 -6.11 -19.29 -11.60
N GLU A 314 -5.75 -19.54 -12.86
CA GLU A 314 -6.69 -19.64 -13.97
C GLU A 314 -7.72 -20.71 -13.63
N GLU A 315 -8.85 -20.30 -13.05
CA GLU A 315 -10.07 -21.10 -13.09
C GLU A 315 -10.46 -21.27 -14.56
N LYS A 316 -10.19 -22.46 -15.10
CA LYS A 316 -10.74 -22.90 -16.37
C LYS A 316 -12.26 -22.75 -16.32
N PRO A 317 -12.89 -22.00 -17.24
CA PRO A 317 -14.34 -21.99 -17.32
C PRO A 317 -14.81 -23.41 -17.65
N GLY A 318 -15.59 -23.97 -16.73
CA GLY A 318 -16.36 -25.18 -16.98
C GLY A 318 -17.42 -24.84 -18.01
N ASP A 319 -17.31 -25.48 -19.16
CA ASP A 319 -18.28 -25.47 -20.24
C ASP A 319 -19.54 -26.18 -19.74
N GLY A 320 -20.53 -25.40 -19.34
CA GLY A 320 -21.83 -25.85 -18.88
C GLY A 320 -22.89 -25.12 -19.68
N ASP A 321 -23.16 -25.63 -20.88
CA ASP A 321 -24.41 -25.43 -21.59
C ASP A 321 -25.55 -25.92 -20.69
N ASP A 322 -26.35 -25.00 -20.17
CA ASP A 322 -27.75 -25.30 -19.83
C ASP A 322 -28.62 -24.09 -20.18
N ASP A 323 -29.40 -24.33 -21.22
CA ASP A 323 -30.43 -23.51 -21.84
C ASP A 323 -31.66 -23.54 -20.90
N GLU A 324 -31.94 -22.45 -20.19
CA GLU A 324 -33.30 -22.21 -19.67
C GLU A 324 -33.73 -20.75 -19.90
N VAL A 325 -34.55 -20.62 -20.93
CA VAL A 325 -35.47 -19.52 -21.24
C VAL A 325 -36.43 -19.31 -20.07
N LEU A 326 -36.65 -18.07 -19.61
CA LEU A 326 -37.94 -17.54 -19.11
C LEU A 326 -37.84 -16.02 -18.78
N PRO A 327 -38.96 -15.27 -18.65
CA PRO A 327 -39.28 -14.19 -19.58
C PRO A 327 -39.15 -12.77 -18.99
N THR A 328 -39.43 -11.83 -19.88
CA THR A 328 -39.44 -10.37 -19.81
C THR A 328 -40.37 -9.74 -18.76
N GLU A 329 -40.05 -8.46 -18.49
CA GLU A 329 -40.89 -7.37 -17.95
C GLU A 329 -41.04 -7.26 -16.42
N SER A 330 -40.32 -6.30 -15.84
CA SER A 330 -40.87 -5.42 -14.80
C SER A 330 -39.98 -4.18 -14.66
N GLU A 331 -40.45 -3.08 -15.25
CA GLU A 331 -40.12 -1.72 -14.84
C GLU A 331 -40.77 -1.48 -13.47
N ALA A 332 -39.97 -1.26 -12.43
CA ALA A 332 -40.47 -0.70 -11.18
C ALA A 332 -39.34 -0.03 -10.36
N SER A 333 -39.61 1.21 -9.96
CA SER A 333 -38.98 1.99 -8.90
C SER A 333 -37.63 2.67 -9.18
N VAL A 334 -37.71 3.65 -10.09
CA VAL A 334 -37.29 5.02 -9.78
C VAL A 334 -38.13 5.52 -8.59
N LEU A 335 -37.49 6.05 -7.54
CA LEU A 335 -37.99 7.01 -6.52
C LEU A 335 -37.23 6.79 -5.20
N CYS A 336 -36.27 7.67 -4.91
CA CYS A 336 -35.85 8.11 -3.57
C CYS A 336 -35.27 9.51 -3.77
N ASP A 337 -36.20 10.46 -3.67
CA ASP A 337 -36.15 11.90 -3.40
C ASP A 337 -34.79 12.63 -3.42
N ALA A 338 -34.77 13.62 -4.31
CA ALA A 338 -34.11 14.90 -4.11
C ALA A 338 -35.04 15.77 -3.26
N ASP A 339 -34.55 16.31 -2.15
CA ASP A 339 -35.03 17.54 -1.50
C ASP A 339 -34.07 17.84 -0.34
N ASP A 340 -33.08 18.70 -0.60
CA ASP A 340 -32.42 19.51 0.42
C ASP A 340 -32.22 20.89 -0.24
N GLU A 341 -33.31 21.66 -0.22
CA GLU A 341 -33.31 23.10 -0.42
C GLU A 341 -32.74 23.74 0.87
N ASP A 342 -31.42 23.94 0.93
CA ASP A 342 -30.85 24.87 1.88
C ASP A 342 -31.05 26.28 1.32
N GLU A 343 -32.10 26.93 1.82
CA GLU A 343 -32.37 28.36 1.69
C GLU A 343 -31.19 29.13 2.33
N ASP A 344 -30.43 29.84 1.49
CA ASP A 344 -29.49 30.88 1.91
C ASP A 344 -30.28 32.04 2.55
N ASP A 345 -30.36 32.03 3.88
CA ASP A 345 -30.84 33.16 4.70
C ASP A 345 -29.72 34.20 4.82
N ASP A 346 -29.77 35.18 3.92
CA ASP A 346 -28.97 36.41 3.93
C ASP A 346 -29.34 37.28 5.15
N GLY A 347 -28.74 36.95 6.29
CA GLY A 347 -28.75 37.79 7.50
C GLY A 347 -27.60 38.81 7.50
N GLU A 348 -27.81 39.95 6.85
CA GLU A 348 -27.08 41.20 7.11
C GLU A 348 -27.27 41.61 8.59
N ASP A 349 -26.19 41.65 9.38
CA ASP A 349 -26.14 42.53 10.55
C ASP A 349 -24.70 42.97 10.90
N GLY A 350 -24.39 44.21 10.53
CA GLY A 350 -23.76 45.22 11.38
C GLY A 350 -22.36 45.00 12.00
N PRO A 351 -21.35 45.80 11.62
CA PRO A 351 -20.08 45.87 12.35
C PRO A 351 -20.23 46.71 13.63
N GLN A 352 -20.07 46.09 14.80
CA GLN A 352 -19.93 46.80 16.08
C GLN A 352 -18.46 46.93 16.48
N GLU A 353 -18.03 48.19 16.43
CA GLU A 353 -17.10 48.91 17.30
C GLU A 353 -15.97 48.16 18.00
N GLU A 354 -14.77 48.54 17.55
CA GLU A 354 -13.48 48.46 18.21
C GLU A 354 -13.54 49.04 19.63
N ALA A 355 -13.15 48.24 20.62
CA ALA A 355 -12.76 48.73 21.94
C ALA A 355 -11.30 48.32 22.21
N GLU A 356 -10.48 49.36 22.26
CA GLU A 356 -9.08 49.41 22.64
C GLU A 356 -8.76 48.56 23.88
N LEU A 357 -7.69 47.75 23.81
CA LEU A 357 -6.91 47.48 25.01
C LEU A 357 -5.41 47.47 24.68
N GLU A 358 -4.77 48.57 25.07
CA GLU A 358 -3.34 48.77 25.07
C GLU A 358 -2.64 47.70 25.93
N HIS A 359 -1.69 46.98 25.35
CA HIS A 359 -0.59 46.40 26.13
C HIS A 359 0.76 46.69 25.50
N ARG A 360 1.35 47.75 26.05
CA ARG A 360 2.78 48.09 25.98
C ARG A 360 3.62 46.91 26.47
N HIS A 361 4.56 46.47 25.65
CA HIS A 361 5.83 45.98 26.16
C HIS A 361 6.96 46.47 25.25
N ASP A 362 7.74 47.38 25.80
CA ASP A 362 9.01 47.85 25.31
C ASP A 362 10.01 46.69 25.17
N HIS A 363 10.62 46.54 24.00
CA HIS A 363 11.97 45.99 23.88
C HIS A 363 12.71 46.67 22.73
N ALA A 364 13.56 47.64 23.12
CA ALA A 364 14.61 48.22 22.32
C ALA A 364 15.87 47.33 22.37
N ALA A 365 16.48 47.09 21.20
CA ALA A 365 17.93 46.93 20.94
C ALA A 365 18.07 46.26 19.56
N ALA A 366 18.23 47.03 18.47
CA ALA A 366 19.53 47.47 17.94
C ALA A 366 20.41 46.29 17.46
N SER A 367 20.40 46.05 16.15
CA SER A 367 21.60 45.66 15.41
C SER A 367 21.40 45.97 13.93
N GLU A 368 21.87 47.15 13.53
CA GLU A 368 22.15 47.51 12.15
C GLU A 368 23.34 46.68 11.66
N VAL A 369 23.20 45.97 10.54
CA VAL A 369 24.33 45.47 9.77
C VAL A 369 24.13 45.93 8.33
N ASP A 370 24.85 47.01 8.03
CA ASP A 370 25.11 47.60 6.74
C ASP A 370 26.05 46.68 5.94
N VAL A 371 25.61 46.21 4.76
CA VAL A 371 26.49 45.54 3.79
C VAL A 371 26.25 46.15 2.41
N GLN A 372 27.27 46.88 1.96
CA GLN A 372 27.43 47.47 0.64
C GLN A 372 27.34 46.45 -0.52
N PRO A 373 26.94 46.89 -1.72
CA PRO A 373 27.05 46.13 -2.95
C PRO A 373 28.39 46.37 -3.67
N GLU A 374 29.06 45.30 -4.06
CA GLU A 374 30.19 45.31 -5.01
C GLU A 374 29.68 45.20 -6.46
N PRO A 375 30.13 46.04 -7.40
CA PRO A 375 29.90 45.86 -8.83
C PRO A 375 31.09 45.14 -9.49
N SER A 376 30.83 44.07 -10.22
CA SER A 376 31.82 43.51 -11.16
C SER A 376 31.23 43.35 -12.55
N SER A 377 31.71 44.22 -13.43
CA SER A 377 31.61 44.13 -14.88
C SER A 377 32.48 42.98 -15.41
N GLY A 378 32.03 42.32 -16.47
CA GLY A 378 32.84 41.35 -17.21
C GLY A 378 32.15 40.85 -18.48
N ALA A 379 32.40 41.54 -19.59
CA ALA A 379 31.95 41.21 -20.94
C ALA A 379 32.73 40.03 -21.56
N SER A 380 32.11 39.28 -22.47
CA SER A 380 32.64 38.65 -23.71
C SER A 380 31.64 37.58 -24.17
N ALA A 381 30.92 37.68 -25.30
CA ALA A 381 31.33 37.70 -26.73
C ALA A 381 31.82 36.33 -27.27
N SER A 382 31.16 35.91 -28.38
CA SER A 382 31.58 34.90 -29.38
C SER A 382 31.49 33.42 -28.97
N SER A 383 31.07 32.44 -29.78
CA SER A 383 31.13 32.30 -31.26
C SER A 383 30.20 31.16 -31.74
N VAL A 384 29.52 31.38 -32.88
CA VAL A 384 28.93 30.40 -33.81
C VAL A 384 30.07 29.80 -34.67
N PRO A 385 30.13 28.49 -35.02
CA PRO A 385 29.66 27.96 -36.34
C PRO A 385 29.44 26.41 -36.39
N PRO A 386 29.35 25.75 -37.56
CA PRO A 386 28.30 25.82 -38.58
C PRO A 386 27.67 24.44 -38.92
N GLU A 387 26.59 24.49 -39.70
CA GLU A 387 25.97 23.36 -40.39
C GLU A 387 26.90 22.70 -41.43
N ARG A 388 26.72 21.40 -41.64
CA ARG A 388 27.16 20.68 -42.84
C ARG A 388 26.04 19.77 -43.36
N PRO A 389 25.66 19.90 -44.64
CA PRO A 389 24.78 18.96 -45.32
C PRO A 389 25.61 17.89 -46.04
N SER A 390 25.08 16.66 -46.13
CA SER A 390 25.54 15.69 -47.12
C SER A 390 24.39 14.80 -47.56
N ALA A 391 24.22 14.76 -48.87
CA ALA A 391 23.18 14.08 -49.60
C ALA A 391 23.55 12.63 -49.96
N SER A 392 22.51 11.88 -50.31
CA SER A 392 22.45 10.81 -51.31
C SER A 392 23.15 9.47 -51.04
N SER A 393 22.34 8.40 -51.00
CA SER A 393 22.43 7.36 -52.02
C SER A 393 21.18 6.48 -52.07
N ALA A 394 20.68 6.34 -53.29
CA ALA A 394 19.64 5.43 -53.71
C ALA A 394 20.17 3.99 -53.82
N ARG A 395 19.30 2.98 -53.61
CA ARG A 395 19.08 1.82 -54.51
C ARG A 395 18.07 0.81 -53.95
N ARG A 396 17.00 0.63 -54.73
CA ARG A 396 16.34 -0.62 -55.20
C ARG A 396 16.12 -1.79 -54.23
N ASP A 397 14.87 -1.94 -53.82
CA ASP A 397 13.89 -2.92 -54.35
C ASP A 397 14.38 -4.36 -54.66
N VAL A 398 13.99 -5.31 -53.80
CA VAL A 398 13.68 -6.72 -54.14
C VAL A 398 12.52 -7.19 -53.26
N GLY A 399 11.41 -7.53 -53.92
CA GLY A 399 10.15 -7.90 -53.28
C GLY A 399 10.17 -9.23 -52.53
N SER A 400 9.36 -9.28 -51.47
CA SER A 400 8.89 -10.52 -50.84
C SER A 400 7.37 -10.44 -50.78
N VAL A 401 6.75 -11.19 -51.69
CA VAL A 401 5.32 -11.50 -51.73
C VAL A 401 5.10 -12.71 -50.84
N ASP A 402 4.67 -12.50 -49.59
CA ASP A 402 3.95 -13.49 -48.76
C ASP A 402 3.47 -12.84 -47.43
N ALA A 403 2.55 -11.87 -47.52
CA ALA A 403 2.04 -11.17 -46.33
C ALA A 403 0.52 -10.84 -46.39
N ALA A 404 -0.30 -11.74 -46.92
CA ALA A 404 -1.75 -11.51 -47.04
C ALA A 404 -2.61 -12.06 -45.88
N ALA A 405 -2.02 -12.63 -44.81
CA ALA A 405 -2.80 -13.25 -43.72
C ALA A 405 -2.48 -12.75 -42.29
N ARG A 406 -1.79 -11.62 -42.11
CA ARG A 406 -1.52 -11.02 -40.78
C ARG A 406 -1.75 -9.50 -40.69
N ALA A 407 -2.66 -8.95 -41.51
CA ALA A 407 -2.90 -7.51 -41.58
C ALA A 407 -4.14 -7.01 -40.79
N HIS A 408 -4.61 -7.74 -39.77
CA HIS A 408 -5.68 -7.27 -38.87
C HIS A 408 -5.26 -7.06 -37.41
N ALA A 409 -3.98 -7.25 -37.08
CA ALA A 409 -3.44 -6.88 -35.78
C ALA A 409 -2.65 -5.56 -35.87
N SER A 410 -3.13 -4.54 -35.15
CA SER A 410 -2.41 -3.31 -34.79
C SER A 410 -2.27 -2.20 -35.83
N ARG A 411 -3.41 -1.60 -36.23
CA ARG A 411 -3.50 -0.13 -36.31
C ARG A 411 -4.08 0.42 -35.00
N ARG A 412 -3.38 0.23 -33.88
CA ARG A 412 -3.58 1.16 -32.76
C ARG A 412 -2.99 2.49 -33.25
N LYS A 413 -3.83 3.49 -33.54
CA LYS A 413 -3.36 4.88 -33.62
C LYS A 413 -2.52 5.09 -32.36
N MET A 414 -1.21 5.22 -32.50
CA MET A 414 -0.36 5.64 -31.39
C MET A 414 -0.85 7.03 -31.05
N PHE A 415 -1.69 7.13 -30.03
CA PHE A 415 -2.10 8.40 -29.47
C PHE A 415 -0.81 9.04 -28.97
N LYS A 416 -0.33 10.04 -29.73
CA LYS A 416 0.90 10.76 -29.40
C LYS A 416 0.58 11.58 -28.16
N ASP A 417 1.30 11.34 -27.07
CA ASP A 417 1.23 12.18 -25.88
C ASP A 417 1.52 13.63 -26.29
N VAL A 418 0.68 14.55 -25.82
CA VAL A 418 0.82 15.99 -26.09
C VAL A 418 1.77 16.56 -25.04
N ALA A 419 2.81 17.27 -25.47
CA ALA A 419 3.78 17.91 -24.58
C ALA A 419 3.91 19.38 -24.93
N VAL A 420 3.62 20.26 -23.96
CA VAL A 420 3.66 21.72 -24.14
C VAL A 420 4.71 22.30 -23.19
N PRO A 421 5.78 22.94 -23.71
CA PRO A 421 6.81 23.57 -22.87
C PRO A 421 6.22 24.78 -22.13
N PHE A 422 6.55 24.94 -20.84
CA PHE A 422 6.11 26.07 -20.02
C PHE A 422 7.33 26.92 -19.64
N ASP A 423 7.79 27.71 -20.60
CA ASP A 423 8.95 28.60 -20.51
C ASP A 423 10.21 27.94 -19.92
N ASN A 424 10.83 28.58 -18.94
CA ASN A 424 12.01 28.09 -18.22
C ASN A 424 11.66 27.24 -17.00
N HIS A 425 10.37 26.96 -16.77
CA HIS A 425 9.92 26.21 -15.60
C HIS A 425 9.88 24.70 -15.84
N GLY A 426 9.55 24.27 -17.06
CA GLY A 426 9.30 22.85 -17.33
C GLY A 426 8.46 22.62 -18.56
N GLU A 427 7.71 21.53 -18.53
CA GLU A 427 6.68 21.21 -19.53
C GLU A 427 5.51 20.46 -18.87
N LEU A 428 4.34 20.58 -19.49
CA LEU A 428 3.15 19.81 -19.17
C LEU A 428 2.93 18.77 -20.26
N ARG A 429 2.72 17.51 -19.87
CA ARG A 429 2.43 16.40 -20.77
C ARG A 429 1.07 15.80 -20.47
N TYR A 430 0.20 15.70 -21.47
CA TYR A 430 -1.05 14.97 -21.36
C TYR A 430 -0.88 13.54 -21.91
N ASN A 431 -1.11 12.56 -21.03
CA ASN A 431 -1.09 11.16 -21.39
C ASN A 431 -2.51 10.66 -21.66
N ILE A 432 -2.81 10.42 -22.94
CA ILE A 432 -4.15 10.08 -23.43
C ILE A 432 -4.64 8.74 -22.86
N MET A 433 -3.74 7.77 -22.66
CA MET A 433 -4.11 6.44 -22.16
C MET A 433 -4.55 6.45 -20.70
N SER A 434 -3.91 7.28 -19.88
CA SER A 434 -4.19 7.38 -18.44
C SER A 434 -5.10 8.56 -18.07
N GLU A 435 -5.46 9.41 -19.04
CA GLU A 435 -6.18 10.67 -18.83
C GLU A 435 -5.55 11.47 -17.68
N SER A 436 -4.23 11.63 -17.74
CA SER A 436 -3.45 12.31 -16.70
C SER A 436 -2.52 13.36 -17.29
N ILE A 437 -2.32 14.43 -16.53
CA ILE A 437 -1.40 15.51 -16.85
C ILE A 437 -0.17 15.37 -15.94
N VAL A 438 1.01 15.39 -16.56
CA VAL A 438 2.31 15.29 -15.88
C VAL A 438 3.06 16.61 -16.08
N ALA A 439 3.36 17.29 -14.98
CA ALA A 439 4.32 18.39 -14.97
C ALA A 439 5.73 17.86 -14.73
N ILE A 440 6.69 18.27 -15.56
CA ILE A 440 8.10 17.90 -15.44
C ILE A 440 8.91 19.18 -15.26
N CYS A 441 9.59 19.30 -14.12
CA CYS A 441 10.40 20.48 -13.79
C CYS A 441 11.71 20.49 -14.60
N LYS A 442 12.03 21.63 -15.22
CA LYS A 442 13.30 21.82 -15.96
C LYS A 442 14.46 22.11 -15.01
N VAL A 443 14.21 22.80 -13.90
CA VAL A 443 15.24 23.28 -12.95
C VAL A 443 15.90 22.11 -12.19
N HIS A 444 15.11 21.15 -11.72
CA HIS A 444 15.61 20.01 -10.92
C HIS A 444 15.69 18.69 -11.72
N GLY A 445 15.45 18.74 -13.03
CA GLY A 445 15.52 17.59 -13.93
C GLY A 445 14.30 16.66 -13.90
N GLY A 446 14.31 15.64 -14.78
CA GLY A 446 13.16 14.78 -15.08
C GLY A 446 12.63 13.91 -13.93
N ALA A 447 13.39 13.77 -12.83
CA ALA A 447 12.94 13.10 -11.61
C ALA A 447 11.96 13.98 -10.81
N CYS A 448 12.05 15.30 -10.93
CA CYS A 448 11.15 16.25 -10.30
C CYS A 448 9.89 16.42 -11.14
N LYS A 449 8.88 15.59 -10.87
CA LYS A 449 7.62 15.58 -11.61
C LYS A 449 6.41 15.42 -10.71
N ARG A 450 5.26 15.93 -11.17
CA ARG A 450 3.95 15.79 -10.50
C ARG A 450 2.89 15.36 -11.51
N THR A 451 2.03 14.45 -11.09
CA THR A 451 0.96 13.90 -11.94
C THR A 451 -0.40 14.13 -11.29
N ARG A 452 -1.38 14.52 -12.09
CA ARG A 452 -2.79 14.61 -11.70
C ARG A 452 -3.68 13.98 -12.77
N THR A 453 -4.70 13.27 -12.34
CA THR A 453 -5.71 12.70 -13.25
C THR A 453 -6.71 13.78 -13.63
N VAL A 454 -7.10 13.81 -14.91
CA VAL A 454 -8.16 14.70 -15.40
C VAL A 454 -9.54 14.19 -14.99
N ARG A 455 -9.68 12.87 -14.81
CA ARG A 455 -10.94 12.27 -14.36
C ARG A 455 -11.43 12.93 -13.07
N PRO A 456 -12.72 13.31 -13.01
CA PRO A 456 -13.33 13.72 -11.75
C PRO A 456 -13.07 12.63 -10.72
N ALA A 457 -12.70 13.04 -9.50
CA ALA A 457 -12.68 12.09 -8.41
C ALA A 457 -14.08 11.47 -8.30
N ALA A 458 -14.15 10.16 -8.10
CA ALA A 458 -15.43 9.53 -7.76
C ALA A 458 -16.04 10.32 -6.59
N LYS A 459 -17.34 10.64 -6.67
CA LYS A 459 -18.07 11.51 -5.71
C LYS A 459 -17.77 11.18 -4.23
N ASP A 460 -17.37 9.95 -3.93
CA ASP A 460 -17.10 9.47 -2.58
C ASP A 460 -15.67 9.74 -2.04
N SER A 461 -14.79 10.34 -2.85
CA SER A 461 -13.40 10.58 -2.45
C SER A 461 -13.23 11.94 -1.77
N LEU A 462 -13.52 11.99 -0.47
CA LEU A 462 -13.33 13.18 0.40
C LEU A 462 -11.95 13.85 0.23
N THR A 463 -10.90 13.09 -0.09
CA THR A 463 -9.53 13.61 -0.27
C THR A 463 -9.33 14.46 -1.53
N ASN A 464 -10.28 14.45 -2.46
CA ASN A 464 -10.16 15.12 -3.76
C ASN A 464 -11.24 16.20 -3.99
N CYS A 465 -12.17 16.38 -3.05
CA CYS A 465 -13.10 17.51 -3.08
C CYS A 465 -12.29 18.83 -2.99
N GLY A 466 -12.53 19.77 -3.91
CA GLY A 466 -11.87 21.08 -3.92
C GLY A 466 -10.47 21.13 -4.56
N GLN A 467 -9.96 20.05 -5.16
CA GLN A 467 -8.64 20.10 -5.83
C GLN A 467 -8.62 21.00 -7.09
N GLY A 468 -9.79 21.35 -7.63
CA GLY A 468 -9.90 22.19 -8.82
C GLY A 468 -9.50 21.46 -10.10
N ARG A 469 -9.35 22.24 -11.17
CA ARG A 469 -8.83 21.77 -12.47
C ARG A 469 -7.30 21.57 -12.39
N PRO A 470 -6.76 20.39 -12.76
CA PRO A 470 -5.35 20.04 -12.54
C PRO A 470 -4.31 20.95 -13.21
N VAL A 471 -4.59 21.56 -14.38
CA VAL A 471 -3.64 22.40 -15.12
C VAL A 471 -3.18 23.59 -14.30
N GLY A 472 -4.09 24.29 -13.61
CA GLY A 472 -3.74 25.47 -12.82
C GLY A 472 -2.81 25.15 -11.65
N LEU A 473 -3.07 24.02 -10.97
CA LEU A 473 -2.21 23.54 -9.87
C LEU A 473 -0.81 23.17 -10.38
N LEU A 474 -0.74 22.40 -11.47
CA LEU A 474 0.53 21.92 -12.01
C LEU A 474 1.37 23.05 -12.64
N ALA A 475 0.73 24.02 -13.32
CA ALA A 475 1.40 25.21 -13.83
C ALA A 475 1.92 26.10 -12.70
N ALA A 476 1.13 26.31 -11.64
CA ALA A 476 1.58 27.08 -10.47
C ALA A 476 2.76 26.39 -9.77
N TRP A 477 2.70 25.07 -9.66
CA TRP A 477 3.79 24.26 -9.12
C TRP A 477 5.07 24.43 -9.94
N LEU A 478 5.00 24.35 -11.27
CA LEU A 478 6.15 24.59 -12.14
C LEU A 478 6.69 26.02 -12.00
N SER A 479 5.82 27.02 -11.87
CA SER A 479 6.22 28.44 -11.75
C SER A 479 7.10 28.71 -10.51
N GLN A 480 6.93 27.93 -9.44
CA GLN A 480 7.70 28.04 -8.20
C GLN A 480 9.05 27.28 -8.23
N SER A 481 9.38 26.59 -9.33
CA SER A 481 10.59 25.74 -9.43
C SER A 481 11.89 26.43 -9.00
N HIS A 482 12.08 27.69 -9.38
CA HIS A 482 13.30 28.45 -9.05
C HIS A 482 13.38 28.88 -7.57
N GLN A 483 12.29 28.76 -6.81
CA GLN A 483 12.23 29.16 -5.40
C GLN A 483 12.73 28.05 -4.46
N HIS A 484 12.97 26.85 -4.98
CA HIS A 484 13.36 25.69 -4.18
C HIS A 484 14.74 25.18 -4.61
N ALA A 485 15.63 25.01 -3.63
CA ALA A 485 17.00 24.53 -3.89
C ALA A 485 17.07 23.04 -4.26
N SER A 486 16.08 22.23 -3.86
CA SER A 486 16.06 20.78 -4.09
C SER A 486 14.75 20.30 -4.72
N SER A 487 14.82 19.15 -5.41
CA SER A 487 13.65 18.50 -6.01
C SER A 487 12.62 18.01 -4.98
N GLU A 488 13.04 17.78 -3.73
CA GLU A 488 12.18 17.33 -2.64
C GLU A 488 11.37 18.50 -2.07
N ALA A 489 12.05 19.61 -1.75
CA ALA A 489 11.38 20.83 -1.30
C ALA A 489 10.38 21.36 -2.34
N HIS A 490 10.76 21.32 -3.63
CA HIS A 490 9.84 21.68 -4.72
C HIS A 490 8.65 20.74 -4.80
N ARG A 491 8.87 19.43 -4.62
CA ARG A 491 7.79 18.44 -4.60
C ARG A 491 6.76 18.78 -3.52
N ASP A 492 7.18 19.12 -2.31
CA ASP A 492 6.29 19.37 -1.19
C ASP A 492 5.57 20.73 -1.27
N ALA A 493 6.13 21.68 -2.02
CA ALA A 493 5.54 22.99 -2.26
C ALA A 493 4.12 22.95 -2.85
N ILE A 494 3.74 21.85 -3.52
CA ILE A 494 2.40 21.68 -4.10
C ILE A 494 1.27 21.81 -3.08
N LEU A 495 1.54 21.51 -1.80
CA LEU A 495 0.57 21.60 -0.71
C LEU A 495 0.22 23.05 -0.33
N TYR A 496 1.10 24.00 -0.65
CA TYR A 496 0.99 25.40 -0.23
C TYR A 496 0.54 26.34 -1.38
N ILE A 497 0.15 25.78 -2.53
CA ILE A 497 -0.29 26.57 -3.69
C ILE A 497 -1.71 27.07 -3.47
N THR A 498 -1.85 28.39 -3.33
CA THR A 498 -3.12 29.10 -3.17
C THR A 498 -3.97 29.10 -4.45
N SER A 499 -5.30 29.22 -4.32
CA SER A 499 -6.20 29.32 -5.50
C SER A 499 -5.81 30.50 -6.41
N ALA A 500 -5.45 31.66 -5.85
CA ALA A 500 -5.00 32.82 -6.62
C ALA A 500 -3.78 32.49 -7.51
N ALA A 501 -2.79 31.77 -6.97
CA ALA A 501 -1.62 31.33 -7.73
C ALA A 501 -1.99 30.34 -8.85
N ARG A 502 -2.93 29.42 -8.59
CA ARG A 502 -3.45 28.47 -9.60
C ARG A 502 -4.10 29.20 -10.78
N ARG A 503 -4.95 30.20 -10.49
CA ARG A 503 -5.62 31.01 -11.52
C ARG A 503 -4.64 31.81 -12.35
N ALA A 504 -3.66 32.44 -11.71
CA ALA A 504 -2.62 33.22 -12.40
C ALA A 504 -1.77 32.31 -13.30
N ALA A 505 -1.31 31.17 -12.79
CA ALA A 505 -0.49 30.24 -13.55
C ALA A 505 -1.27 29.56 -14.69
N ARG A 506 -2.56 29.28 -14.50
CA ARG A 506 -3.44 28.79 -15.58
C ARG A 506 -3.55 29.81 -16.72
N ARG A 507 -3.74 31.09 -16.40
CA ARG A 507 -3.78 32.17 -17.40
C ARG A 507 -2.45 32.30 -18.13
N ALA A 508 -1.33 32.21 -17.40
CA ALA A 508 0.00 32.21 -18.01
C ALA A 508 0.20 31.00 -18.95
N PHE A 509 -0.18 29.80 -18.52
CA PHE A 509 -0.10 28.60 -19.36
C PHE A 509 -1.00 28.69 -20.59
N ALA A 510 -2.21 29.24 -20.47
CA ALA A 510 -3.12 29.44 -21.61
C ALA A 510 -2.58 30.40 -22.69
N ALA A 511 -1.61 31.25 -22.35
CA ALA A 511 -0.96 32.13 -23.31
C ALA A 511 0.19 31.44 -24.08
N VAL A 512 0.57 30.22 -23.69
CA VAL A 512 1.64 29.46 -24.35
C VAL A 512 1.13 28.83 -25.65
N PRO A 513 1.92 28.86 -26.75
CA PRO A 513 1.59 28.13 -27.97
C PRO A 513 1.27 26.66 -27.71
N ASP A 514 0.23 26.14 -28.35
CA ASP A 514 -0.24 24.74 -28.23
C ASP A 514 -0.80 24.35 -26.85
N ALA A 515 -0.92 25.29 -25.89
CA ALA A 515 -1.53 25.01 -24.58
C ALA A 515 -3.00 24.60 -24.68
N SER A 516 -3.71 25.04 -25.73
CA SER A 516 -5.08 24.61 -26.03
C SER A 516 -5.21 23.10 -26.10
N ASP A 517 -4.20 22.39 -26.64
CA ASP A 517 -4.26 20.93 -26.80
C ASP A 517 -4.33 20.18 -25.46
N ILE A 518 -3.79 20.76 -24.39
CA ILE A 518 -3.89 20.20 -23.03
C ILE A 518 -5.12 20.75 -22.30
N LEU A 519 -5.47 22.02 -22.51
CA LEU A 519 -6.63 22.67 -21.87
C LEU A 519 -7.96 22.07 -22.35
N ASP A 520 -8.06 21.72 -23.63
CA ASP A 520 -9.23 21.10 -24.25
C ASP A 520 -9.41 19.64 -23.81
N MET A 521 -8.32 18.99 -23.40
CA MET A 521 -8.33 17.62 -22.87
C MET A 521 -8.66 17.59 -21.38
N GLU A 522 -8.61 18.73 -20.70
CA GLU A 522 -8.96 18.84 -19.29
C GLU A 522 -10.49 18.94 -19.14
N ARG A 523 -11.06 18.26 -18.14
CA ARG A 523 -12.50 18.30 -17.88
C ARG A 523 -13.04 19.73 -17.73
N ASP A 524 -14.31 19.87 -18.09
CA ASP A 524 -15.07 21.10 -17.88
C ASP A 524 -15.15 21.46 -16.39
N ARG A 525 -15.32 22.76 -16.15
CA ARG A 525 -15.54 23.32 -14.82
C ARG A 525 -16.88 22.82 -14.28
N THR A 526 -16.89 22.25 -13.09
CA THR A 526 -18.13 21.85 -12.42
C THR A 526 -18.76 23.04 -11.69
N ALA A 527 -20.09 23.10 -11.61
CA ALA A 527 -20.78 24.11 -10.79
C ALA A 527 -20.28 24.03 -9.33
N GLY A 528 -19.98 25.18 -8.71
CA GLY A 528 -19.39 25.25 -7.38
C GLY A 528 -17.87 25.04 -7.31
N GLU A 529 -17.21 24.70 -8.42
CA GLU A 529 -15.75 24.65 -8.47
C GLU A 529 -15.17 26.07 -8.53
N GLY A 530 -14.44 26.46 -7.49
CA GLY A 530 -13.66 27.70 -7.47
C GLY A 530 -12.68 27.74 -8.66
N GLU A 531 -12.48 28.92 -9.24
CA GLU A 531 -11.54 29.11 -10.35
C GLU A 531 -10.08 28.75 -10.01
#